data_AF-A0A1E3Q0H7-F1
#
_entry.id   AF-A0A1E3Q0H7-F1
#
_cell.length_a   1.000
_cell.length_b   1.000
_cell.length_c   1.000
_cell.angle_alpha   90.00
_cell.angle_beta   90.00
_cell.angle_gamma   90.00
#
_symmetry.space_group_name_H-M   'P 1'
#
loop_
_entity.id
_entity.type
_entity.pdbx_description
1 polymer ?
#
loop_
_entity_poly.entity_id
_entity_poly.type
_entity_poly.pdbx_seq_one_letter_code
_entity_poly.pdbx_strand_id
1 'polypeptide(L)'
;MSSRASDMLSQFDGELLEVLGSPIAQGPSSSLATSTATTTKPRRYSKVWLHTPVGRNEIILNNKGKQIWRCKYCSTEYQESGGTTSISNHLKLRHDIDISSAQEARTTLMQANIAEAFKSA
;
A
#
# COMPACT_ATOMS: atom_id res chain seq x y z
N MET A 1 -4.55 56.12 -2.02
CA MET A 1 -4.66 54.87 -1.25
C MET A 1 -6.14 54.55 -1.07
N SER A 2 -6.63 53.42 -1.62
CA SER A 2 -7.84 52.67 -1.22
C SER A 2 -8.30 51.79 -2.38
N SER A 3 -8.19 50.48 -2.23
CA SER A 3 -8.87 49.50 -3.09
C SER A 3 -9.39 48.38 -2.20
N ARG A 4 -10.65 48.00 -2.40
CA ARG A 4 -11.46 47.27 -1.41
C ARG A 4 -12.15 46.06 -2.06
N ALA A 5 -11.88 44.89 -1.46
CA ALA A 5 -12.72 43.70 -1.33
C ALA A 5 -13.19 42.91 -2.57
N SER A 6 -13.46 41.62 -2.26
CA SER A 6 -14.45 40.71 -2.86
C SER A 6 -14.06 39.85 -4.08
N ASP A 7 -13.67 38.61 -3.75
CA ASP A 7 -14.46 37.39 -3.94
C ASP A 7 -14.96 36.86 -5.31
N MET A 8 -14.88 35.52 -5.38
CA MET A 8 -15.70 34.56 -6.14
C MET A 8 -15.51 34.32 -7.65
N LEU A 9 -15.12 33.07 -7.92
CA LEU A 9 -15.60 32.16 -8.98
C LEU A 9 -15.31 32.48 -10.46
N SER A 10 -14.56 31.57 -11.09
CA SER A 10 -14.66 31.25 -12.52
C SER A 10 -14.63 29.73 -12.63
N GLN A 11 -15.76 29.07 -12.91
CA GLN A 11 -16.49 29.00 -14.18
C GLN A 11 -15.96 27.83 -15.03
N PHE A 12 -16.80 26.80 -15.10
CA PHE A 12 -16.65 25.60 -15.91
C PHE A 12 -17.61 25.64 -17.11
N ASP A 13 -17.07 25.64 -18.32
CA ASP A 13 -17.84 25.76 -19.57
C ASP A 13 -17.87 24.43 -20.35
N GLY A 14 -18.93 24.22 -21.15
CA GLY A 14 -19.15 23.03 -21.99
C GLY A 14 -19.87 21.89 -21.26
N GLU A 15 -21.21 21.85 -21.19
CA GLU A 15 -22.19 21.69 -22.29
C GLU A 15 -21.99 20.40 -23.12
N LEU A 16 -22.92 19.45 -22.99
CA LEU A 16 -23.90 19.11 -24.04
C LEU A 16 -24.79 17.94 -23.56
N LEU A 17 -26.04 18.23 -23.22
CA LEU A 17 -27.03 17.23 -22.81
C LEU A 17 -28.24 17.31 -23.74
N GLU A 18 -28.32 16.38 -24.69
CA GLU A 18 -29.43 16.28 -25.63
C GLU A 18 -30.57 15.40 -25.09
N VAL A 19 -31.77 15.96 -25.12
CA VAL A 19 -33.09 15.31 -25.18
C VAL A 19 -33.55 14.48 -23.96
N LEU A 20 -34.51 15.07 -23.22
CA LEU A 20 -35.41 14.36 -22.32
C LEU A 20 -36.55 13.67 -23.09
N GLY A 21 -36.76 12.40 -22.82
CA GLY A 21 -37.90 11.60 -23.27
C GLY A 21 -38.31 10.55 -22.24
N SER A 22 -39.07 10.98 -21.22
CA SER A 22 -39.78 10.09 -20.27
C SER A 22 -41.00 9.43 -20.96
N PRO A 23 -41.67 8.40 -20.38
CA PRO A 23 -41.53 7.85 -19.01
C PRO A 23 -41.44 6.30 -18.93
N ILE A 24 -41.26 5.75 -17.72
CA ILE A 24 -42.13 4.72 -17.07
C ILE A 24 -41.45 4.06 -15.84
N ALA A 25 -42.16 4.16 -14.71
CA ALA A 25 -42.25 3.29 -13.53
C ALA A 25 -41.09 2.36 -13.02
N GLN A 26 -40.98 2.39 -11.68
CA GLN A 26 -40.64 1.29 -10.76
C GLN A 26 -39.17 0.87 -10.50
N GLY A 27 -38.78 1.05 -9.24
CA GLY A 27 -37.72 0.29 -8.56
C GLY A 27 -36.64 1.17 -7.90
N PRO A 28 -36.45 1.10 -6.57
CA PRO A 28 -35.19 1.51 -5.97
C PRO A 28 -34.14 0.45 -6.31
N SER A 29 -33.68 0.46 -7.56
CA SER A 29 -32.52 -0.33 -7.95
C SER A 29 -31.34 0.22 -7.16
N SER A 30 -30.87 -0.56 -6.18
CA SER A 30 -29.62 -0.25 -5.48
C SER A 30 -28.51 -0.24 -6.51
N SER A 31 -28.17 0.95 -7.01
CA SER A 31 -26.98 1.22 -7.79
C SER A 31 -25.79 0.81 -6.96
N LEU A 32 -25.39 -0.46 -7.10
CA LEU A 32 -24.26 -1.04 -6.43
C LEU A 32 -23.06 -0.26 -6.95
N ALA A 33 -22.59 0.70 -6.16
CA ALA A 33 -21.46 1.52 -6.50
C ALA A 33 -20.26 0.60 -6.63
N THR A 34 -19.96 0.21 -7.87
CA THR A 34 -18.82 -0.63 -8.20
C THR A 34 -17.59 0.20 -7.90
N SER A 35 -17.11 0.09 -6.65
CA SER A 35 -15.88 0.72 -6.20
C SER A 35 -14.78 0.31 -7.15
N THR A 36 -14.41 1.24 -8.05
CA THR A 36 -13.30 1.07 -8.97
C THR A 36 -12.04 1.02 -8.12
N ALA A 37 -11.66 -0.20 -7.74
CA ALA A 37 -10.49 -0.46 -6.93
C ALA A 37 -9.27 -0.01 -7.72
N THR A 38 -8.85 1.23 -7.49
CA THR A 38 -7.61 1.78 -8.02
C THR A 38 -6.48 0.90 -7.49
N THR A 39 -5.85 0.14 -8.38
CA THR A 39 -4.84 -0.88 -8.08
C THR A 39 -3.53 -0.24 -7.66
N THR A 40 -3.59 0.42 -6.50
CA THR A 40 -2.50 1.18 -5.92
C THR A 40 -1.43 0.19 -5.46
N LYS A 41 -0.20 0.34 -5.97
CA LYS A 41 0.90 -0.58 -5.65
C LYS A 41 1.11 -0.65 -4.13
N PRO A 42 1.32 -1.86 -3.56
CA PRO A 42 1.46 -2.02 -2.12
C PRO A 42 2.68 -1.25 -1.63
N ARG A 43 2.50 -0.38 -0.62
CA ARG A 43 3.60 0.38 -0.02
C ARG A 43 4.38 -0.54 0.94
N ARG A 44 5.56 -1.01 0.53
CA ARG A 44 6.33 -2.02 1.27
C ARG A 44 7.40 -1.34 2.15
N TYR A 45 7.31 -1.51 3.47
CA TYR A 45 8.12 -0.77 4.46
C TYR A 45 9.40 -1.46 4.92
N SER A 46 9.44 -2.80 4.90
CA SER A 46 10.62 -3.57 5.34
C SER A 46 11.81 -3.38 4.38
N LYS A 47 13.03 -3.44 4.91
CA LYS A 47 14.26 -3.36 4.11
C LYS A 47 14.47 -4.58 3.19
N VAL A 48 13.86 -5.74 3.46
CA VAL A 48 13.97 -6.95 2.59
C VAL A 48 13.56 -6.67 1.14
N TRP A 49 12.67 -5.70 0.93
CA TRP A 49 12.18 -5.26 -0.38
C TRP A 49 13.19 -4.39 -1.15
N LEU A 50 14.40 -4.14 -0.62
CA LEU A 50 15.55 -3.61 -1.36
C LEU A 50 16.41 -4.72 -2.01
N HIS A 51 16.20 -5.98 -1.61
CA HIS A 51 17.03 -7.13 -2.00
C HIS A 51 16.32 -8.06 -3.00
N THR A 52 15.31 -7.53 -3.70
CA THR A 52 14.63 -8.14 -4.85
C THR A 52 15.14 -7.49 -6.15
N PRO A 53 15.15 -8.17 -7.30
CA PRO A 53 15.63 -7.58 -8.56
C PRO A 53 14.72 -6.48 -9.13
N VAL A 54 13.48 -6.34 -8.64
CA VAL A 54 12.51 -5.31 -9.08
C VAL A 54 12.47 -4.11 -8.11
N GLY A 55 11.70 -3.07 -8.46
CA GLY A 55 11.45 -1.95 -7.55
C GLY A 55 10.74 -2.37 -6.25
N ARG A 56 11.00 -1.67 -5.15
CA ARG A 56 10.54 -2.02 -3.78
C ARG A 56 9.04 -2.34 -3.67
N ASN A 57 8.19 -1.61 -4.39
CA ASN A 57 6.73 -1.72 -4.35
C ASN A 57 6.16 -2.52 -5.53
N GLU A 58 7.01 -3.09 -6.39
CA GLU A 58 6.56 -3.94 -7.49
C GLU A 58 6.16 -5.33 -6.97
N ILE A 59 5.20 -5.94 -7.66
CA ILE A 59 4.71 -7.29 -7.38
C ILE A 59 5.33 -8.25 -8.40
N ILE A 60 5.99 -9.30 -7.92
CA ILE A 60 6.38 -10.43 -8.77
C ILE A 60 5.35 -11.54 -8.55
N LEU A 61 4.83 -12.10 -9.64
CA LEU A 61 3.98 -13.29 -9.60
C LEU A 61 4.77 -14.51 -10.07
N ASN A 62 4.54 -15.66 -9.44
CA ASN A 62 5.01 -16.94 -9.96
C ASN A 62 4.04 -17.52 -11.00
N ASN A 63 4.42 -18.64 -11.63
CA ASN A 63 3.62 -19.31 -12.66
C ASN A 63 2.24 -19.82 -12.17
N LYS A 64 1.96 -19.74 -10.86
CA LYS A 64 0.67 -20.08 -10.24
C LYS A 64 -0.12 -18.83 -9.81
N GLY A 65 0.27 -17.65 -10.29
CA GLY A 65 -0.37 -16.36 -9.97
C GLY A 65 -0.16 -15.87 -8.53
N LYS A 66 0.73 -16.50 -7.74
CA LYS A 66 0.98 -16.09 -6.35
C LYS A 66 2.08 -15.04 -6.26
N GLN A 67 1.89 -14.06 -5.38
CA GLN A 67 2.89 -13.05 -5.05
C GLN A 67 4.12 -13.70 -4.39
N ILE A 68 5.30 -13.39 -4.93
CA ILE A 68 6.59 -13.90 -4.45
C ILE A 68 7.61 -12.78 -4.28
N TRP A 69 8.51 -12.96 -3.32
CA TRP A 69 9.80 -12.27 -3.29
C TRP A 69 10.85 -13.17 -3.94
N ARG A 70 11.65 -12.63 -4.85
CA ARG A 70 12.80 -13.32 -5.48
C ARG A 70 14.08 -12.67 -5.00
N CYS A 71 15.09 -13.45 -4.66
CA CYS A 71 16.38 -12.91 -4.25
C CYS A 71 17.09 -12.21 -5.41
N LYS A 72 17.68 -11.04 -5.16
CA LYS A 72 18.53 -10.33 -6.13
C LYS A 72 19.87 -11.02 -6.38
N TYR A 73 20.32 -11.85 -5.44
CA TYR A 73 21.68 -12.41 -5.40
C TYR A 73 21.76 -13.91 -5.76
N CYS A 74 20.63 -14.61 -5.78
CA CYS A 74 20.55 -16.03 -6.16
C CYS A 74 19.14 -16.39 -6.66
N SER A 75 18.97 -17.62 -7.15
CA SER A 75 17.71 -18.15 -7.69
C SER A 75 16.64 -18.52 -6.64
N THR A 76 16.77 -18.09 -5.38
CA THR A 76 15.82 -18.46 -4.32
C THR A 76 14.58 -17.55 -4.33
N GLU A 77 13.40 -18.15 -4.11
CA GLU A 77 12.10 -17.48 -4.07
C GLU A 77 11.33 -17.83 -2.80
N TYR A 78 10.53 -16.88 -2.29
CA TYR A 78 9.68 -17.03 -1.12
C TYR A 78 8.26 -16.51 -1.42
N GLN A 79 7.22 -17.23 -0.98
CA GLN A 79 5.84 -16.73 -1.04
C GLN A 79 5.65 -15.61 -0.01
N GLU A 80 5.12 -14.47 -0.45
CA GLU A 80 4.99 -13.29 0.43
C GLU A 80 4.02 -13.49 1.60
N SER A 81 3.02 -14.38 1.43
CA SER A 81 2.07 -14.76 2.49
C SER A 81 2.72 -15.44 3.70
N GLY A 82 3.97 -15.89 3.59
CA GLY A 82 4.75 -16.43 4.71
C GLY A 82 5.42 -15.36 5.59
N GLY A 83 5.23 -14.07 5.30
CA GLY A 83 5.90 -12.97 6.00
C GLY A 83 7.36 -12.79 5.57
N THR A 84 8.09 -11.96 6.32
CA THR A 84 9.46 -11.54 5.92
C THR A 84 10.59 -12.20 6.70
N THR A 85 10.32 -12.93 7.79
CA THR A 85 11.33 -13.56 8.65
C THR A 85 12.23 -14.53 7.89
N SER A 86 11.64 -15.42 7.08
CA SER A 86 12.39 -16.38 6.26
C SER A 86 13.28 -15.71 5.22
N ILE A 87 12.86 -14.55 4.71
CA ILE A 87 13.61 -13.73 3.74
C ILE A 87 14.79 -13.04 4.44
N SER A 88 14.57 -12.44 5.62
CA SER A 88 15.65 -11.86 6.43
C SER A 88 16.70 -12.91 6.81
N ASN A 89 16.27 -14.10 7.24
CA ASN A 89 17.18 -15.18 7.60
C ASN A 89 17.96 -15.72 6.37
N HIS A 90 17.31 -15.81 5.20
CA HIS A 90 17.98 -16.14 3.94
C HIS A 90 19.09 -15.12 3.61
N LEU A 91 18.78 -13.83 3.70
CA LEU A 91 19.74 -12.76 3.40
C LEU A 91 20.93 -12.76 4.37
N LYS A 92 20.70 -13.04 5.66
CA LYS A 92 21.75 -13.24 6.65
C LYS A 92 22.61 -14.47 6.36
N LEU A 93 22.00 -15.66 6.25
CA LEU A 93 22.73 -16.93 6.15
C LEU A 93 23.37 -17.22 4.78
N ARG A 94 22.87 -16.62 3.69
CA ARG A 94 23.39 -16.85 2.33
C ARG A 94 24.20 -15.69 1.75
N HIS A 95 24.01 -14.49 2.27
CA HIS A 95 24.57 -13.27 1.69
C HIS A 95 25.22 -12.32 2.73
N ASP A 96 25.24 -12.70 4.02
CA ASP A 96 25.77 -11.90 5.14
C ASP A 96 25.11 -10.50 5.30
N ILE A 97 23.84 -10.39 4.91
CA ILE A 97 23.06 -9.16 5.00
C ILE A 97 22.10 -9.27 6.20
N ASP A 98 22.49 -8.72 7.35
CA ASP A 98 21.60 -8.60 8.50
C ASP A 98 20.63 -7.42 8.35
N ILE A 99 19.33 -7.74 8.38
CA ILE A 99 18.23 -6.77 8.26
C ILE A 99 17.44 -6.64 9.57
N SER A 100 17.58 -7.60 10.50
CA SER A 100 16.74 -7.73 11.68
C SER A 100 17.03 -6.67 12.75
N SER A 101 18.30 -6.23 12.86
CA SER A 101 18.79 -5.26 13.85
C SER A 101 17.88 -4.02 14.05
N ALA A 102 17.32 -3.46 12.96
CA ALA A 102 16.48 -2.27 13.03
C ALA A 102 15.01 -2.55 13.41
N GLN A 103 14.54 -3.79 13.28
CA GLN A 103 13.19 -4.21 13.64
C GLN A 103 13.12 -4.58 15.12
N GLU A 104 14.10 -5.38 15.58
CA GLU A 104 14.20 -5.89 16.95
C GLU A 104 14.26 -4.74 17.98
N ALA A 105 15.17 -3.77 17.76
CA ALA A 105 15.29 -2.60 18.63
C ALA A 105 13.98 -1.80 18.78
N ARG A 106 13.19 -1.69 17.68
CA ARG A 106 11.89 -1.02 17.71
C ARG A 106 10.84 -1.82 18.47
N THR A 107 10.79 -3.15 18.27
CA THR A 107 9.85 -4.00 19.02
C THR A 107 10.16 -4.01 20.51
N THR A 108 11.43 -4.05 20.90
CA THR A 108 11.87 -3.98 22.30
C THR A 108 11.48 -2.63 22.94
N LEU A 109 11.74 -1.51 22.25
CA LEU A 109 11.34 -0.18 22.73
C LEU A 109 9.81 -0.06 22.87
N MET A 110 9.05 -0.56 21.89
CA MET A 110 7.58 -0.58 21.94
C MET A 110 7.07 -1.38 23.15
N GLN A 111 7.63 -2.57 23.38
CA GLN A 111 7.29 -3.42 24.53
C GLN A 111 7.67 -2.78 25.87
N ALA A 112 8.83 -2.12 25.95
CA ALA A 112 9.26 -1.39 27.15
C ALA A 112 8.28 -0.25 27.48
N ASN A 113 7.93 0.61 26.51
CA ASN A 113 6.99 1.71 26.70
C ASN A 113 5.59 1.22 27.14
N ILE A 114 5.10 0.11 26.55
CA ILE A 114 3.84 -0.51 26.95
C ILE A 114 3.93 -1.02 28.39
N ALA A 115 5.00 -1.73 28.75
CA ALA A 115 5.22 -2.27 30.08
C ALA A 115 5.43 -1.19 31.16
N GLU A 116 5.94 -0.01 30.78
CA GLU A 116 6.04 1.16 31.66
C GLU A 116 4.64 1.77 31.91
N ALA A 117 3.84 1.98 30.85
CA ALA A 117 2.49 2.52 30.96
C ALA A 117 1.57 1.68 31.87
N PHE A 118 1.73 0.35 31.87
CA PHE A 118 1.00 -0.55 32.79
C PHE A 118 1.51 -0.54 34.24
N LYS A 119 2.70 0.04 34.52
CA LYS A 119 3.25 0.16 35.88
C LYS A 119 2.98 1.52 36.52
N SER A 120 2.59 2.51 35.73
CA SER A 120 2.31 3.88 36.16
C SER A 120 0.81 4.17 36.36
N ALA A 121 -0.01 3.13 36.51
CA ALA A 121 -1.46 3.18 36.70
C ALA A 121 -1.85 2.51 38.02
#